data_AF-A0A239FWN3-F1
#
_entry.id   AF-A0A239FWN3-F1
#
_cell.length_a   1.000
_cell.length_b   1.000
_cell.length_c   1.000
_cell.angle_alpha   90.00
_cell.angle_beta   90.00
_cell.angle_gamma   90.00
#
_symmetry.space_group_name_H-M   'P 1'
#
loop_
_entity.id
_entity.type
_entity.pdbx_description
1 polymer ?
#
loop_
_entity_poly.entity_id
_entity_poly.type
_entity_poly.pdbx_seq_one_letter_code
_entity_poly.pdbx_strand_id
1 'polypeptide(L)'
;MKKIHIKSLVLGLVIGIVGITTVFSTSEIKSATFSDSKVYFYGNEIPLKNSLVLIEKEGNSDAQLYMPMKELLEYMQFNVQWNSSDSSVNLTMNAYNGYDNSNNANIPLDIETTDADKKALDIIQRTGNWGYIEPYLPYMSSDGIKKSVEIYNSKHMNPSEHKKASDYINA
;
A
#
# COMPACT_ATOMS: atom_id res chain seq x y z
N MET A 1 -39.69 -46.12 10.63
CA MET A 1 -38.77 -45.52 11.63
C MET A 1 -37.56 -44.92 10.91
N LYS A 2 -37.39 -43.60 10.97
CA LYS A 2 -36.15 -42.86 11.32
C LYS A 2 -36.49 -41.38 11.25
N LYS A 3 -36.63 -40.77 12.42
CA LYS A 3 -36.87 -39.33 12.62
C LYS A 3 -35.52 -38.64 12.63
N ILE A 4 -35.32 -37.62 11.79
CA ILE A 4 -34.15 -36.75 11.89
C ILE A 4 -34.46 -35.69 12.95
N HIS A 5 -33.72 -35.73 14.04
CA HIS A 5 -33.80 -34.77 15.13
C HIS A 5 -33.00 -33.52 14.76
N ILE A 6 -33.68 -32.42 14.43
CA ILE A 6 -33.08 -31.09 14.37
C ILE A 6 -33.08 -30.54 15.79
N LYS A 7 -31.99 -30.76 16.53
CA LYS A 7 -31.73 -30.03 17.77
C LYS A 7 -30.64 -28.99 17.49
N SER A 8 -31.05 -27.72 17.59
CA SER A 8 -30.21 -26.55 17.85
C SER A 8 -29.32 -26.02 16.71
N LEU A 9 -29.86 -25.06 15.94
CA LEU A 9 -29.09 -23.92 15.45
C LEU A 9 -29.93 -22.66 15.67
N VAL A 10 -29.85 -22.09 16.88
CA VAL A 10 -30.26 -20.71 17.12
C VAL A 10 -28.98 -19.89 17.12
N LEU A 11 -28.65 -19.31 15.96
CA LEU A 11 -27.62 -18.28 15.88
C LEU A 11 -28.35 -16.96 15.62
N GLY A 12 -28.35 -16.11 16.65
CA GLY A 12 -29.19 -14.94 16.77
C GLY A 12 -28.97 -13.92 15.66
N LEU A 13 -30.07 -13.51 15.04
CA LEU A 13 -30.14 -12.38 14.14
C LEU A 13 -30.81 -11.23 14.93
N VAL A 14 -30.00 -10.36 15.52
CA VAL A 14 -30.49 -9.15 16.19
C VAL A 14 -30.53 -8.03 15.15
N ILE A 15 -31.71 -7.80 14.56
CA ILE A 15 -32.00 -6.59 13.78
C ILE A 15 -32.51 -5.53 14.74
N GLY A 16 -31.68 -4.51 15.02
CA GLY A 16 -32.14 -3.27 15.62
C GLY A 16 -32.82 -2.41 14.56
N ILE A 17 -34.10 -2.11 14.74
CA ILE A 17 -34.89 -1.27 13.83
C ILE A 17 -34.77 0.18 14.31
N VAL A 18 -34.00 1.02 13.63
CA VAL A 18 -34.14 2.49 13.72
C VAL A 18 -33.88 3.10 12.34
N GLY A 19 -34.95 3.57 11.71
CA GLY A 19 -35.00 4.56 10.61
C GLY A 19 -33.99 4.44 9.47
N ILE A 20 -34.35 3.69 8.41
CA ILE A 20 -33.59 3.70 7.15
C ILE A 20 -34.50 4.26 6.05
N THR A 21 -34.26 5.49 5.61
CA THR A 21 -34.73 5.91 4.28
C THR A 21 -33.90 5.17 3.26
N THR A 22 -34.43 4.07 2.74
CA THR A 22 -33.78 3.23 1.72
C THR A 22 -33.78 3.96 0.38
N VAL A 23 -32.68 4.63 0.05
CA VAL A 23 -32.34 4.92 -1.35
C VAL A 23 -31.52 3.73 -1.82
N PHE A 24 -32.19 2.74 -2.40
CA PHE A 24 -31.52 1.57 -2.98
C PHE A 24 -30.66 2.02 -4.17
N SER A 25 -29.34 1.90 -4.07
CA SER A 25 -28.54 1.64 -5.27
C SER A 25 -28.66 0.16 -5.57
N THR A 26 -29.38 -0.19 -6.64
CA THR A 26 -29.84 -1.54 -7.00
C THR A 26 -28.74 -2.47 -7.51
N SER A 27 -27.60 -2.56 -6.84
CA SER A 27 -26.62 -3.61 -7.08
C SER A 27 -26.24 -4.26 -5.75
N GLU A 28 -27.12 -5.13 -5.27
CA GLU A 28 -26.89 -5.90 -4.05
C GLU A 28 -25.72 -6.88 -4.27
N ILE A 29 -24.92 -7.07 -3.22
CA ILE A 29 -23.84 -8.05 -3.22
C ILE A 29 -24.46 -9.44 -3.08
N LYS A 30 -24.25 -10.29 -4.09
CA LYS A 30 -24.68 -11.70 -4.09
C LYS A 30 -23.81 -12.54 -3.17
N SER A 31 -22.49 -12.38 -3.27
CA SER A 31 -21.53 -13.07 -2.42
C SER A 31 -20.22 -12.32 -2.30
N ALA A 32 -19.54 -12.49 -1.16
CA ALA A 32 -18.18 -12.06 -0.93
C ALA A 32 -17.36 -13.24 -0.41
N THR A 33 -16.23 -13.53 -1.07
CA THR A 33 -15.34 -14.64 -0.70
C THR A 33 -13.91 -14.17 -0.60
N PHE A 34 -13.12 -14.77 0.29
CA PHE A 34 -11.69 -14.53 0.33
C PHE A 34 -11.01 -15.16 -0.89
N SER A 35 -10.02 -14.47 -1.43
CA SER A 35 -9.24 -14.88 -2.59
C SER A 35 -7.77 -14.96 -2.24
N ASP A 36 -7.12 -16.05 -2.68
CA ASP A 36 -5.68 -16.27 -2.56
C ASP A 36 -4.88 -15.56 -3.67
N SER A 37 -5.54 -14.65 -4.39
CA SER A 37 -4.89 -13.85 -5.43
C SER A 37 -3.78 -12.97 -4.83
N LYS A 38 -2.72 -12.79 -5.63
CA LYS A 38 -1.53 -12.03 -5.24
C LYS A 38 -1.49 -10.68 -5.93
N VAL A 39 -0.90 -9.70 -5.25
CA VAL A 39 -0.66 -8.36 -5.81
C VAL A 39 0.82 -8.22 -6.12
N TYR A 40 1.14 -7.74 -7.32
CA TYR A 40 2.51 -7.47 -7.74
C TYR A 40 2.68 -5.98 -8.06
N PHE A 41 3.77 -5.39 -7.59
CA PHE A 41 4.18 -4.04 -7.93
C PHE A 41 5.57 -4.08 -8.56
N TYR A 42 5.65 -3.69 -9.85
CA TYR A 42 6.87 -3.80 -10.66
C TYR A 42 7.50 -5.21 -10.60
N GLY A 43 6.65 -6.26 -10.69
CA GLY A 43 7.09 -7.65 -10.67
C GLY A 43 7.41 -8.23 -9.29
N ASN A 44 7.42 -7.40 -8.23
CA ASN A 44 7.62 -7.87 -6.85
C ASN A 44 6.27 -8.10 -6.17
N GLU A 45 6.10 -9.26 -5.55
CA GLU A 45 4.90 -9.57 -4.76
C GLU A 45 4.82 -8.64 -3.54
N ILE A 46 3.66 -8.01 -3.34
CA ILE A 46 3.38 -7.24 -2.13
C ILE A 46 2.90 -8.22 -1.05
N PRO A 47 3.62 -8.36 0.07
CA PRO A 47 3.22 -9.27 1.13
C PRO A 47 2.07 -8.66 1.94
N LEU A 48 0.84 -8.87 1.48
CA LEU A 48 -0.38 -8.47 2.19
C LEU A 48 -0.69 -9.47 3.31
N LYS A 49 -1.09 -8.97 4.48
CA LYS A 49 -1.50 -9.77 5.63
C LYS A 49 -2.94 -10.23 5.50
N ASN A 50 -3.83 -9.40 4.96
CA ASN A 50 -5.20 -9.78 4.68
C ASN A 50 -5.36 -10.24 3.22
N SER A 51 -6.17 -11.29 3.03
CA SER A 51 -6.56 -11.78 1.71
C SER A 51 -7.37 -10.74 0.94
N LEU A 52 -7.33 -10.84 -0.39
CA LEU A 52 -8.23 -10.07 -1.26
C LEU A 52 -9.65 -10.61 -1.12
N VAL A 53 -10.64 -9.80 -1.51
CA VAL A 53 -12.06 -10.16 -1.44
C VAL A 53 -12.65 -10.13 -2.84
N LEU A 54 -13.16 -11.27 -3.29
CA LEU A 54 -13.91 -11.35 -4.54
C LEU A 54 -15.39 -11.10 -4.26
N ILE A 55 -15.96 -10.07 -4.89
CA ILE A 55 -17.37 -9.67 -4.74
C ILE A 55 -18.12 -9.96 -6.04
N GLU A 56 -19.16 -10.78 -5.94
CA GLU A 56 -20.16 -10.97 -7.00
C GLU A 56 -21.38 -10.09 -6.69
N LYS A 57 -21.89 -9.39 -7.70
CA LYS A 57 -23.11 -8.59 -7.60
C LYS A 57 -24.28 -9.33 -8.25
N GLU A 58 -25.48 -9.13 -7.72
CA GLU A 58 -26.70 -9.66 -8.33
C GLU A 58 -26.85 -9.18 -9.79
N GLY A 59 -27.23 -10.10 -10.68
CA GLY A 59 -27.40 -9.82 -12.11
C GLY A 59 -26.12 -9.50 -12.89
N ASN A 60 -24.94 -9.55 -12.26
CA ASN A 60 -23.65 -9.40 -12.93
C ASN A 60 -22.89 -10.73 -12.93
N SER A 61 -22.41 -11.16 -14.10
CA SER A 61 -21.59 -12.36 -14.24
C SER A 61 -20.16 -12.18 -13.74
N ASP A 62 -19.67 -10.94 -13.69
CA ASP A 62 -18.26 -10.66 -13.52
C ASP A 62 -17.96 -10.30 -12.07
N ALA A 63 -17.26 -11.21 -11.39
CA ALA A 63 -16.79 -11.01 -10.04
C ALA A 63 -15.68 -9.95 -9.99
N GLN A 64 -15.76 -9.02 -9.05
CA GLN A 64 -14.79 -7.93 -8.88
C GLN A 64 -13.87 -8.22 -7.71
N LEU A 65 -12.56 -8.10 -7.93
CA LEU A 65 -11.55 -8.33 -6.91
C LEU A 65 -11.22 -7.02 -6.18
N TYR A 66 -11.47 -7.01 -4.88
CA TYR A 66 -11.16 -5.93 -3.96
C TYR A 66 -9.95 -6.29 -3.12
N MET A 67 -9.19 -5.28 -2.73
CA MET A 67 -7.90 -5.42 -2.05
C MET A 67 -7.87 -4.62 -0.75
N PRO A 68 -7.11 -5.05 0.26
CA PRO A 68 -6.96 -4.33 1.52
C PRO A 68 -6.21 -3.02 1.29
N MET A 69 -6.97 -1.96 0.99
CA MET A 69 -6.44 -0.66 0.58
C MET A 69 -5.45 -0.07 1.60
N LYS A 70 -5.77 -0.19 2.90
CA LYS A 70 -4.91 0.32 3.97
C LYS A 70 -3.51 -0.30 3.90
N GLU A 71 -3.42 -1.62 3.75
CA GLU A 71 -2.14 -2.31 3.69
C GLU A 71 -1.34 -1.98 2.43
N LEU A 72 -2.02 -1.89 1.26
CA LEU A 72 -1.35 -1.48 0.03
C LEU A 72 -0.75 -0.07 0.20
N LEU A 73 -1.53 0.87 0.69
CA LEU A 73 -1.10 2.26 0.82
C LEU A 73 0.00 2.40 1.89
N GLU A 74 -0.10 1.68 3.00
CA GLU A 74 0.96 1.61 4.02
C GLU A 74 2.26 1.00 3.47
N TYR A 75 2.16 -0.04 2.62
CA TYR A 75 3.32 -0.58 1.90
C TYR A 75 4.00 0.48 1.04
N MET A 76 3.19 1.33 0.40
CA MET A 76 3.60 2.49 -0.40
C MET A 76 4.02 3.71 0.44
N GLN A 77 4.18 3.55 1.76
CA GLN A 77 4.59 4.59 2.71
C GLN A 77 3.57 5.72 2.89
N PHE A 78 2.28 5.43 2.77
CA PHE A 78 1.21 6.32 3.22
C PHE A 78 0.79 5.97 4.66
N ASN A 79 0.43 7.00 5.43
CA ASN A 79 -0.40 6.83 6.62
C ASN A 79 -1.86 6.89 6.20
N VAL A 80 -2.64 5.89 6.62
CA VAL A 80 -4.06 5.75 6.25
C VAL A 80 -4.91 5.84 7.51
N GLN A 81 -5.66 6.93 7.62
CA GLN A 81 -6.59 7.15 8.72
C GLN A 81 -8.02 7.12 8.20
N TRP A 82 -8.75 6.08 8.57
CA TRP A 82 -10.18 6.04 8.33
C TRP A 82 -10.90 6.85 9.41
N ASN A 83 -11.68 7.84 8.97
CA ASN A 83 -12.59 8.57 9.82
C ASN A 83 -14.00 8.00 9.65
N SER A 84 -14.47 7.23 10.63
CA SER A 84 -15.80 6.65 10.59
C SER A 84 -16.93 7.68 10.75
N SER A 85 -16.63 8.87 11.28
CA SER A 85 -17.66 9.89 11.56
C SER A 85 -18.21 10.57 10.31
N ASP A 86 -17.38 10.73 9.27
CA ASP A 86 -17.77 11.27 7.97
C ASP A 86 -17.57 10.29 6.80
N SER A 87 -17.23 9.03 7.12
CA SER A 87 -16.92 7.97 6.14
C SER A 87 -15.79 8.33 5.18
N SER A 88 -14.85 9.17 5.60
CA SER A 88 -13.68 9.56 4.80
C SER A 88 -12.44 8.73 5.14
N VAL A 89 -11.50 8.69 4.19
CA VAL A 89 -10.16 8.15 4.41
C VAL A 89 -9.17 9.27 4.16
N ASN A 90 -8.46 9.67 5.20
CA ASN A 90 -7.37 10.62 5.11
C ASN A 90 -6.07 9.88 4.77
N LEU A 91 -5.41 10.32 3.71
CA LEU A 91 -4.12 9.82 3.27
C LEU A 91 -3.10 10.91 3.46
N THR A 92 -2.11 10.64 4.30
CA THR A 92 -0.92 11.48 4.39
C THR A 92 0.27 10.66 3.96
N MET A 93 1.26 11.29 3.36
CA MET A 93 2.55 10.63 3.18
C MET A 93 3.08 10.33 4.58
N ASN A 94 3.47 9.07 4.84
CA ASN A 94 4.29 8.80 6.00
C ASN A 94 5.62 9.52 5.71
N ALA A 95 5.75 10.76 6.17
CA ALA A 95 7.05 11.38 6.34
C ALA A 95 7.80 10.36 7.17
N TYR A 96 8.75 9.66 6.54
CA TYR A 96 9.43 8.49 7.07
C TYR A 96 9.66 8.66 8.58
N ASN A 97 8.77 8.10 9.42
CA ASN A 97 8.74 8.34 10.88
C ASN A 97 9.82 7.51 11.59
N GLY A 98 10.94 7.29 10.90
CA GLY A 98 12.26 6.94 11.45
C GLY A 98 13.29 8.05 11.23
N TYR A 99 12.89 9.20 10.67
CA TYR A 99 13.67 10.43 10.72
C TYR A 99 12.99 11.34 11.73
N ASP A 100 13.35 11.13 12.99
CA ASP A 100 13.26 12.20 13.98
C ASP A 100 13.83 13.46 13.33
N ASN A 101 13.12 14.57 13.41
CA ASN A 101 13.67 15.90 13.17
C ASN A 101 14.63 16.31 14.31
N SER A 102 15.32 15.32 14.88
CA SER A 102 16.49 15.46 15.73
C SER A 102 17.67 15.13 14.84
N ASN A 103 18.59 16.07 14.72
CA ASN A 103 19.88 15.91 14.07
C ASN A 103 20.51 14.53 14.43
N ASN A 104 20.59 13.62 13.44
CA ASN A 104 21.24 12.29 13.48
C ASN A 104 20.27 11.09 13.45
N ALA A 105 19.72 10.76 12.28
CA ALA A 105 19.76 9.35 11.90
C ALA A 105 21.24 8.99 11.77
N ASN A 106 21.82 8.39 12.82
CA ASN A 106 23.17 7.83 12.76
C ASN A 106 23.12 6.70 11.73
N ILE A 107 23.29 7.04 10.45
CA ILE A 107 23.69 6.06 9.45
C ILE A 107 25.00 5.51 9.99
N PRO A 108 25.08 4.21 10.30
CA PRO A 108 26.33 3.61 10.75
C PRO A 108 27.43 4.02 9.77
N LEU A 109 28.53 4.56 10.29
CA LEU A 109 29.64 5.08 9.48
C LEU A 109 30.23 4.00 8.54
N ASP A 110 29.85 2.74 8.78
CA ASP A 110 30.24 1.51 8.11
C ASP A 110 29.12 0.87 7.27
N ILE A 111 28.06 1.60 6.88
CA ILE A 111 27.08 1.03 5.94
C ILE A 111 27.79 0.58 4.66
N GLU A 112 27.75 -0.72 4.38
CA GLU A 112 28.28 -1.23 3.13
C GLU A 112 27.55 -0.54 1.98
N THR A 113 28.29 -0.11 0.95
CA THR A 113 27.73 0.56 -0.23
C THR A 113 26.54 -0.19 -0.83
N THR A 114 26.58 -1.53 -0.74
CA THR A 114 25.51 -2.43 -1.18
C THR A 114 24.21 -2.30 -0.37
N ASP A 115 24.27 -1.91 0.89
CA ASP A 115 23.09 -1.75 1.75
C ASP A 115 22.48 -0.36 1.64
N ALA A 116 23.31 0.68 1.44
CA ALA A 116 22.84 2.02 1.07
C ALA A 116 22.07 1.98 -0.26
N ASP A 117 22.62 1.28 -1.27
CA ASP A 117 21.98 1.08 -2.57
C ASP A 117 20.63 0.39 -2.44
N LYS A 118 20.55 -0.75 -1.74
CA LYS A 118 19.28 -1.48 -1.55
C LYS A 118 18.21 -0.62 -0.88
N LYS A 119 18.56 0.10 0.18
CA LYS A 119 17.61 0.95 0.92
C LYS A 119 17.09 2.10 0.05
N ALA A 120 18.00 2.81 -0.63
CA ALA A 120 17.61 3.91 -1.51
C ALA A 120 16.74 3.42 -2.68
N LEU A 121 17.11 2.30 -3.30
CA LEU A 121 16.33 1.72 -4.41
C LEU A 121 14.94 1.26 -3.97
N ASP A 122 14.81 0.65 -2.79
CA ASP A 122 13.51 0.27 -2.24
C ASP A 122 12.62 1.50 -1.95
N ILE A 123 13.18 2.54 -1.30
CA ILE A 123 12.47 3.79 -0.98
C ILE A 123 12.02 4.51 -2.26
N ILE A 124 12.91 4.70 -3.24
CA ILE A 124 12.59 5.44 -4.47
C ILE A 124 11.61 4.65 -5.35
N GLN A 125 11.72 3.31 -5.37
CA GLN A 125 10.77 2.45 -6.08
C GLN A 125 9.36 2.55 -5.50
N ARG A 126 9.23 2.58 -4.17
CA ARG A 126 7.94 2.68 -3.47
C ARG A 126 7.34 4.07 -3.54
N THR A 127 8.14 5.11 -3.28
CA THR A 127 7.63 6.46 -3.03
C THR A 127 7.78 7.40 -4.21
N GLY A 128 8.81 7.20 -5.05
CA GLY A 128 9.25 8.21 -6.01
C GLY A 128 9.77 9.49 -5.38
N ASN A 129 9.94 9.59 -4.06
CA ASN A 129 10.37 10.85 -3.43
C ASN A 129 11.90 10.92 -3.30
N TRP A 130 12.53 11.82 -4.08
CA TRP A 130 13.98 12.01 -4.05
C TRP A 130 14.51 12.42 -2.67
N GLY A 131 13.80 13.29 -1.95
CA GLY A 131 14.23 13.79 -0.65
C GLY A 131 14.38 12.69 0.40
N TYR A 132 13.70 11.55 0.24
CA TYR A 132 13.84 10.42 1.16
C TYR A 132 15.09 9.58 0.92
N ILE A 133 15.72 9.70 -0.26
CA ILE A 133 16.97 8.99 -0.56
C ILE A 133 18.20 9.89 -0.46
N GLU A 134 18.04 11.22 -0.42
CA GLU A 134 19.15 12.18 -0.28
C GLU A 134 20.16 11.82 0.83
N PRO A 135 19.76 11.39 2.04
CA PRO A 135 20.70 11.00 3.09
C PRO A 135 21.58 9.79 2.77
N TYR A 136 21.16 8.93 1.83
CA TYR A 136 21.89 7.71 1.44
C TYR A 136 22.90 7.98 0.31
N LEU A 137 22.70 9.03 -0.49
CA LEU A 137 23.52 9.32 -1.68
C LEU A 137 25.03 9.32 -1.42
N PRO A 138 25.56 9.89 -0.31
CA PRO A 138 27.00 9.88 -0.05
C PRO A 138 27.62 8.49 0.14
N TYR A 139 26.80 7.48 0.45
CA TYR A 139 27.24 6.11 0.73
C TYR A 139 26.91 5.12 -0.40
N MET A 140 26.20 5.59 -1.44
CA MET A 140 25.76 4.76 -2.56
C MET A 140 26.85 4.57 -3.62
N SER A 141 26.74 3.48 -4.38
CA SER A 141 27.57 3.30 -5.56
C SER A 141 27.08 4.19 -6.70
N SER A 142 27.97 4.48 -7.66
CA SER A 142 27.58 5.21 -8.87
C SER A 142 26.44 4.53 -9.63
N ASP A 143 26.38 3.19 -9.62
CA ASP A 143 25.32 2.44 -10.28
C ASP A 143 24.01 2.46 -9.49
N GLY A 144 24.09 2.45 -8.15
CA GLY A 144 22.94 2.69 -7.28
C GLY A 144 22.31 4.06 -7.55
N ILE A 145 23.13 5.11 -7.61
CA ILE A 145 22.67 6.48 -7.91
C ILE A 145 22.01 6.56 -9.29
N LYS A 146 22.63 5.99 -10.34
CA LYS A 146 22.05 5.97 -11.70
C LYS A 146 20.67 5.31 -11.70
N LYS A 147 20.54 4.12 -11.11
CA LYS A 147 19.26 3.40 -11.02
C LYS A 147 18.21 4.19 -10.25
N SER A 148 18.58 4.84 -9.14
CA SER A 148 17.65 5.69 -8.39
C SER A 148 17.15 6.87 -9.22
N VAL A 149 18.03 7.52 -10.00
CA VAL A 149 17.65 8.59 -10.94
C VAL A 149 16.71 8.09 -12.04
N GLU A 150 17.01 6.94 -12.64
CA GLU A 150 16.14 6.31 -13.66
C GLU A 150 14.74 6.04 -13.11
N ILE A 151 14.65 5.44 -11.93
CA ILE A 151 13.37 5.17 -11.25
C ILE A 151 12.63 6.49 -10.96
N TYR A 152 13.33 7.48 -10.40
CA TYR A 152 12.73 8.79 -10.09
C TYR A 152 12.17 9.47 -11.36
N ASN A 153 12.97 9.58 -12.42
CA ASN A 153 12.57 10.22 -13.67
C ASN A 153 11.43 9.45 -14.37
N SER A 154 11.38 8.12 -14.26
CA SER A 154 10.27 7.32 -14.79
C SER A 154 8.92 7.61 -14.11
N LYS A 155 8.94 8.13 -12.88
CA LYS A 155 7.75 8.46 -12.08
C LYS A 155 7.34 9.93 -12.19
N HIS A 156 8.18 10.80 -12.75
CA HIS A 156 7.92 12.24 -12.88
C HIS A 156 7.79 12.60 -14.36
N MET A 157 6.58 12.96 -14.79
CA MET A 157 6.32 13.28 -16.20
C MET A 157 6.96 14.60 -16.63
N ASN A 158 7.19 15.53 -15.68
CA ASN A 158 7.73 16.85 -15.96
C ASN A 158 9.27 16.80 -16.06
N PRO A 159 9.87 17.07 -17.24
CA PRO A 159 11.32 17.00 -17.40
C PRO A 159 12.10 18.00 -16.53
N SER A 160 11.48 19.09 -16.07
CA SER A 160 12.16 20.05 -15.20
C SER A 160 12.42 19.51 -13.79
N GLU A 161 11.68 18.47 -13.38
CA GLU A 161 11.88 17.80 -12.09
C GLU A 161 12.96 16.72 -12.18
N HIS A 162 13.31 16.28 -13.40
CA HIS A 162 14.24 15.18 -13.62
C HIS A 162 15.61 15.45 -12.99
N LYS A 163 16.16 14.40 -12.38
CA LYS A 163 17.48 14.40 -11.79
C LYS A 163 18.51 13.88 -12.79
N LYS A 164 19.78 14.25 -12.59
CA LYS A 164 20.93 13.71 -13.32
C LYS A 164 21.85 13.00 -12.34
N ALA A 165 22.25 11.78 -12.66
CA ALA A 165 23.13 10.99 -11.79
C ALA A 165 24.49 11.68 -11.55
N SER A 166 24.99 12.42 -12.54
CA SER A 166 26.24 13.19 -12.45
C SER A 166 26.26 14.21 -11.31
N ASP A 167 25.09 14.69 -10.88
CA ASP A 167 25.00 15.72 -9.85
C ASP A 167 25.27 15.15 -8.44
N TYR A 168 25.30 13.81 -8.32
CA TYR A 168 25.37 13.10 -7.04
C TYR A 168 26.52 12.08 -6.97
N ILE A 169 27.11 11.72 -8.11
CA ILE A 169 28.31 10.88 -8.15
C ILE A 169 29.50 11.80 -7.88
N ASN A 170 30.07 11.70 -6.66
CA ASN A 170 31.35 12.34 -6.38
C ASN A 170 32.43 11.73 -7.29
N ALA A 171 33.20 12.59 -7.95
CA ALA A 171 34.37 12.22 -8.74
C ALA A 171 35.58 11.88 -7.86
#